data_AF-A0A9P9YZT4-F1
#
_entry.id   AF-A0A9P9YZT4-F1
#
_cell.length_a   1.000
_cell.length_b   1.000
_cell.length_c   1.000
_cell.angle_alpha   90.00
_cell.angle_beta   90.00
_cell.angle_gamma   90.00
#
_symmetry.space_group_name_H-M   'P 1'
#
loop_
_entity.id
_entity.type
_entity.pdbx_description
1 polymer ?
#
loop_
_entity_poly.entity_id
_entity_poly.type
_entity_poly.pdbx_seq_one_letter_code
_entity_poly.pdbx_strand_id
1 'polypeptide(L)'
;MRGELTPQTCRVCLEPSARLQRLDESREEGEETPNEMLIQLLGVSYSKLNDKENIPDGICKSCKVELNMAYQFREKALRKQGEIEDYCRELGLLDDSDDMLIKEEDGSQSQCDEEMYILEESTAGEGDHHDDKVQEEYLEVETS
;
A
#
# COMPACT_ATOMS: atom_id res chain seq x y z
N MET A 1 23.37 1.14 -11.33
CA MET A 1 24.23 0.02 -11.76
C MET A 1 23.33 -1.14 -12.08
N ARG A 2 23.39 -1.74 -13.28
CA ARG A 2 22.69 -3.01 -13.54
C ARG A 2 23.60 -4.13 -13.03
N GLY A 3 23.42 -4.54 -11.78
CA GLY A 3 24.05 -5.74 -11.26
C GLY A 3 23.49 -6.97 -11.98
N GLU A 4 24.33 -7.98 -12.21
CA GLU A 4 23.87 -9.28 -12.68
C GLU A 4 22.96 -9.90 -11.62
N LEU A 5 21.79 -10.39 -12.04
CA LEU A 5 20.91 -11.17 -11.16
C LEU A 5 21.56 -12.53 -10.96
N THR A 6 21.79 -12.89 -9.70
CA THR A 6 22.37 -14.18 -9.34
C THR A 6 21.59 -14.74 -8.14
N PRO A 7 21.64 -16.05 -7.89
CA PRO A 7 21.09 -16.62 -6.65
C PRO A 7 21.71 -16.07 -5.36
N GLN A 8 22.82 -15.33 -5.45
CA GLN A 8 23.50 -14.72 -4.29
C GLN A 8 23.12 -13.25 -4.05
N THR A 9 22.17 -12.69 -4.81
CA THR A 9 21.64 -11.35 -4.54
C THR A 9 20.30 -11.44 -3.80
N CYS A 10 19.99 -10.43 -3.00
CA CYS A 10 18.72 -10.32 -2.31
C CYS A 10 17.58 -10.06 -3.31
N ARG A 11 16.44 -10.75 -3.18
CA ARG A 11 15.27 -10.53 -4.04
C ARG A 11 14.67 -9.11 -3.93
N VAL A 12 14.84 -8.46 -2.80
CA VAL A 12 14.25 -7.14 -2.52
C VAL A 12 15.20 -6.00 -2.94
N CYS A 13 16.39 -5.94 -2.36
CA CYS A 13 17.33 -4.84 -2.64
C CYS A 13 18.30 -5.11 -3.80
N LEU A 14 18.35 -6.34 -4.33
CA LEU A 14 19.29 -6.79 -5.38
C LEU A 14 20.77 -6.69 -4.99
N GLU A 15 21.07 -6.42 -3.72
CA GLU A 15 22.45 -6.40 -3.22
C GLU A 15 22.97 -7.83 -3.00
N PRO A 16 24.25 -8.11 -3.33
CA PRO A 16 24.87 -9.38 -2.98
C PRO A 16 24.89 -9.61 -1.47
N SER A 17 24.60 -10.84 -1.04
CA SER A 17 24.69 -11.24 0.36
C SER A 17 25.19 -12.67 0.49
N ALA A 18 26.19 -12.87 1.36
CA ALA A 18 26.66 -14.21 1.71
C ALA A 18 25.67 -15.00 2.56
N ARG A 19 24.64 -14.34 3.11
CA ARG A 19 23.64 -14.95 4.00
C ARG A 19 22.25 -14.50 3.58
N LEU A 20 21.63 -15.31 2.75
CA LEU A 20 20.24 -15.16 2.33
C LEU A 20 19.39 -16.23 3.03
N GLN A 21 18.21 -15.83 3.51
CA GLN A 21 17.15 -16.77 3.91
C GLN A 21 16.35 -17.10 2.65
N ARG A 22 16.03 -18.38 2.40
CA ARG A 22 15.18 -18.75 1.27
C ARG A 22 13.76 -18.22 1.47
N LEU A 23 13.14 -17.75 0.39
CA LEU A 23 11.85 -17.08 0.46
C LEU A 23 10.72 -18.02 0.91
N ASP A 24 10.82 -19.32 0.61
CA ASP A 24 9.80 -20.33 0.95
C ASP A 24 10.09 -21.04 2.29
N GLU A 25 11.04 -20.56 3.08
CA GLU A 25 11.41 -21.15 4.37
C GLU A 25 10.95 -20.26 5.53
N SER A 26 10.11 -20.82 6.40
CA SER A 26 9.77 -20.26 7.71
C SER A 26 10.74 -20.78 8.79
N ARG A 27 10.83 -20.05 9.91
CA ARG A 27 11.67 -20.48 11.04
C ARG A 27 10.91 -21.33 12.05
N GLU A 28 9.62 -21.02 12.22
CA GLU A 28 8.74 -21.69 13.16
C GLU A 28 7.50 -22.22 12.42
N GLU A 29 6.94 -23.31 12.93
CA GLU A 29 5.72 -23.92 12.38
C GLU A 29 4.53 -22.98 12.62
N GLY A 30 3.82 -22.61 11.54
CA GLY A 30 2.71 -21.65 11.57
C GLY A 30 3.11 -20.19 11.34
N GLU A 31 4.40 -19.88 11.12
CA GLU A 31 4.82 -18.57 10.65
C GLU A 31 4.71 -18.42 9.13
N GLU A 32 4.29 -17.23 8.69
CA GLU A 32 4.31 -16.79 7.30
C GLU A 32 5.76 -16.73 6.78
N THR A 33 5.98 -17.37 5.64
CA THR A 33 7.24 -17.32 4.90
C THR A 33 7.48 -15.90 4.35
N PRO A 34 8.75 -15.51 4.10
CA PRO A 34 9.02 -14.27 3.39
C PRO A 34 8.27 -14.12 2.06
N ASN A 35 8.06 -15.22 1.33
CA ASN A 35 7.32 -15.20 0.07
C ASN A 35 5.85 -14.84 0.27
N GLU A 36 5.16 -15.49 1.22
CA GLU A 36 3.75 -15.22 1.50
C GLU A 36 3.55 -13.77 1.97
N MET A 37 4.42 -13.27 2.86
CA MET A 37 4.38 -11.87 3.29
C MET A 37 4.55 -10.87 2.14
N LEU A 38 5.46 -11.14 1.20
CA LEU A 38 5.67 -10.30 0.01
C LEU A 38 4.43 -10.30 -0.89
N ILE A 39 3.81 -11.47 -1.09
CA ILE A 39 2.56 -11.58 -1.87
C ILE A 39 1.46 -10.75 -1.22
N GLN A 40 1.26 -10.88 0.10
CA GLN A 40 0.22 -10.15 0.82
C GLN A 40 0.42 -8.63 0.84
N LEU A 41 1.67 -8.16 0.85
CA LEU A 41 1.99 -6.72 0.85
C LEU A 41 1.96 -6.10 -0.54
N LEU A 42 2.38 -6.83 -1.58
CA LEU A 42 2.49 -6.31 -2.94
C LEU A 42 1.27 -6.61 -3.80
N GLY A 43 0.40 -7.54 -3.38
CA GLY A 43 -0.75 -7.99 -4.17
C GLY A 43 -0.37 -8.76 -5.43
N VAL A 44 0.90 -9.17 -5.58
CA VAL A 44 1.40 -9.84 -6.79
C VAL A 44 2.21 -11.08 -6.44
N SER A 45 1.92 -12.18 -7.15
CA SER A 45 2.70 -13.42 -7.06
C SER A 45 3.79 -13.46 -8.12
N TYR A 46 5.01 -13.79 -7.68
CA TYR A 46 6.15 -13.98 -8.57
C TYR A 46 6.49 -15.44 -8.84
N SER A 47 5.57 -16.36 -8.55
CA SER A 47 5.73 -17.82 -8.73
C SER A 47 6.25 -18.20 -10.13
N LYS A 48 5.85 -17.49 -11.19
CA LYS A 48 6.35 -17.68 -12.57
C LYS A 48 7.83 -17.35 -12.79
N LEU A 49 8.49 -16.69 -11.84
CA LEU A 49 9.90 -16.31 -11.91
C LEU A 49 10.80 -17.24 -11.06
N ASN A 50 10.22 -18.02 -10.15
CA ASN A 50 10.98 -18.81 -9.19
C ASN A 50 11.63 -20.06 -9.83
N ASP A 51 11.12 -20.52 -10.98
CA ASP A 51 11.71 -21.65 -11.73
C ASP A 51 12.94 -21.25 -12.58
N LYS A 52 13.36 -19.97 -12.54
CA LYS A 52 14.47 -19.47 -13.35
C LYS A 52 15.76 -19.45 -12.53
N GLU A 53 16.76 -20.22 -12.96
CA GLU A 53 18.05 -20.39 -12.25
C GLU A 53 18.79 -19.08 -11.90
N ASN A 54 18.56 -18.00 -12.64
CA ASN A 54 19.26 -16.72 -12.44
C ASN A 54 18.47 -15.72 -11.59
N ILE A 55 17.32 -16.12 -11.04
CA ILE A 55 16.47 -15.22 -10.26
C ILE A 55 16.78 -15.39 -8.77
N PRO A 56 16.95 -14.28 -8.02
CA PRO A 56 17.09 -14.33 -6.57
C PRO A 56 15.93 -15.06 -5.89
N ASP A 57 16.25 -16.11 -5.14
CA ASP A 57 15.30 -16.92 -4.35
C ASP A 57 15.46 -16.70 -2.83
N GLY A 58 16.29 -15.72 -2.45
CA GLY A 58 16.60 -15.42 -1.07
C GLY A 58 16.47 -13.95 -0.69
N ILE A 59 16.31 -13.69 0.61
CA ILE A 59 16.20 -12.36 1.20
C ILE A 59 17.33 -12.11 2.20
N CYS A 60 17.93 -10.92 2.16
CA CYS A 60 18.95 -10.54 3.13
C CYS A 60 18.34 -10.18 4.49
N LYS A 61 19.16 -10.18 5.54
CA LYS A 61 18.70 -9.90 6.91
C LYS A 61 17.99 -8.55 7.03
N SER A 62 18.54 -7.49 6.41
CA SER A 62 17.97 -6.14 6.51
C SER A 62 16.57 -6.08 5.89
N CYS A 63 16.42 -6.55 4.65
CA CYS A 63 15.12 -6.60 3.99
C CYS A 63 14.12 -7.53 4.72
N LYS A 64 14.57 -8.62 5.34
CA LYS A 64 13.66 -9.47 6.14
C LYS A 64 13.13 -8.76 7.39
N VAL A 65 13.96 -7.97 8.06
CA VAL A 65 13.51 -7.15 9.21
C VAL A 65 12.49 -6.12 8.75
N GLU A 66 12.76 -5.40 7.65
CA GLU A 66 11.83 -4.43 7.07
C GLU A 66 10.52 -5.08 6.64
N LEU A 67 10.59 -6.25 5.99
CA LEU A 67 9.42 -7.04 5.59
C LEU A 67 8.57 -7.44 6.80
N ASN A 68 9.19 -7.92 7.88
CA ASN A 68 8.49 -8.25 9.12
C ASN A 68 7.79 -7.03 9.73
N MET A 69 8.46 -5.88 9.74
CA MET A 69 7.87 -4.64 10.25
C MET A 69 6.67 -4.18 9.41
N ALA A 70 6.80 -4.20 8.08
CA ALA A 70 5.73 -3.83 7.16
C ALA A 70 4.51 -4.75 7.30
N TYR A 71 4.75 -6.06 7.40
CA TYR A 71 3.69 -7.05 7.56
C TYR A 71 2.96 -6.89 8.90
N GLN A 72 3.69 -6.77 10.01
CA GLN A 72 3.08 -6.51 11.32
C GLN A 72 2.28 -5.22 11.34
N PHE A 73 2.74 -4.18 10.65
CA PHE A 73 2.00 -2.93 10.50
C PHE A 73 0.69 -3.16 9.72
N ARG A 74 0.72 -3.87 8.59
CA ARG A 74 -0.47 -4.22 7.81
C ARG A 74 -1.48 -4.97 8.67
N GLU A 75 -1.07 -6.03 9.37
CA GLU A 75 -1.95 -6.84 10.23
C GLU A 75 -2.60 -6.00 11.34
N LYS A 76 -1.81 -5.11 11.95
CA LYS A 76 -2.32 -4.17 12.96
C LYS A 76 -3.33 -3.20 12.35
N ALA A 77 -3.02 -2.63 11.18
CA ALA A 77 -3.89 -1.68 10.50
C ALA A 77 -5.23 -2.33 10.09
N LEU A 78 -5.19 -3.53 9.49
CA LEU A 78 -6.39 -4.27 9.10
C LEU A 78 -7.28 -4.59 10.30
N ARG A 79 -6.70 -5.04 11.41
CA ARG A 79 -7.48 -5.29 12.64
C ARG A 79 -8.14 -4.02 13.17
N LYS A 80 -7.41 -2.90 13.19
CA LYS A 80 -7.95 -1.62 13.64
C LYS A 80 -9.01 -1.07 12.69
N GLN A 81 -8.86 -1.31 11.40
CA GLN A 81 -9.88 -0.96 10.43
C GLN A 81 -11.19 -1.72 10.70
N GLY A 82 -11.12 -3.04 10.93
CA GLY A 82 -12.31 -3.83 11.31
C GLY A 82 -12.96 -3.34 12.61
N GLU A 83 -12.17 -3.02 13.64
CA GLU A 83 -12.71 -2.43 14.89
C GLU A 83 -13.42 -1.07 14.65
N ILE A 84 -12.88 -0.24 13.73
CA ILE A 84 -13.49 1.05 13.37
C ILE A 84 -14.80 0.83 12.59
N GLU A 85 -14.80 -0.09 11.63
CA GLU A 85 -15.99 -0.44 10.84
C GLU A 85 -17.11 -0.98 11.73
N ASP A 86 -16.79 -1.86 12.68
CA ASP A 86 -17.75 -2.38 13.66
C ASP A 86 -18.35 -1.25 14.51
N TYR A 87 -17.53 -0.33 15.00
CA TYR A 87 -17.99 0.83 15.76
C TYR A 87 -18.90 1.76 14.92
N CYS A 88 -18.55 1.99 13.65
CA CYS A 88 -19.37 2.77 12.73
C CYS A 88 -20.72 2.10 12.44
N ARG A 89 -20.75 0.76 12.30
CA ARG A 89 -21.99 -0.02 12.14
C ARG A 89 -22.88 0.07 13.37
N GLU A 90 -22.30 0.01 14.58
CA GLU A 90 -23.04 0.20 15.84
C GLU A 90 -23.70 1.59 15.96
N LEU A 91 -23.06 2.62 15.40
CA LEU A 91 -23.60 3.97 15.36
C LEU A 91 -24.58 4.23 14.20
N GLY A 92 -24.76 3.28 13.28
CA GLY A 92 -25.56 3.45 12.06
C GLY A 92 -24.94 4.44 11.07
N LEU A 93 -23.60 4.56 11.06
CA LEU A 93 -22.84 5.41 10.13
C LEU A 93 -22.42 4.68 8.85
N LEU A 94 -22.52 3.36 8.83
CA LEU A 94 -22.25 2.51 7.67
C LEU A 94 -23.41 1.50 7.55
N ASP A 95 -23.88 1.29 6.32
CA ASP A 95 -24.83 0.23 5.99
C ASP A 95 -24.07 -1.06 5.65
N ASP A 96 -24.69 -2.23 5.86
CA ASP A 96 -24.09 -3.55 5.54
C ASP A 96 -23.73 -3.72 4.04
N SER A 97 -24.16 -2.81 3.17
CA SER A 97 -23.79 -2.77 1.75
C SER A 97 -22.50 -2.01 1.44
N ASP A 98 -22.00 -1.23 2.40
CA ASP A 98 -20.78 -0.42 2.25
C ASP A 98 -19.51 -1.18 2.66
N ASP A 99 -19.60 -2.50 2.83
CA ASP A 99 -18.45 -3.38 3.00
C ASP A 99 -17.46 -3.12 1.87
N MET A 100 -16.40 -2.37 2.20
CA MET A 100 -15.32 -2.06 1.29
C MET A 100 -14.71 -3.37 0.82
N LEU A 101 -14.86 -3.62 -0.49
CA LEU A 101 -14.23 -4.67 -1.25
C LEU A 101 -12.70 -4.63 -1.08
N ILE A 102 -12.18 -5.13 0.04
CA ILE A 102 -10.89 -5.83 0.01
C ILE A 102 -11.19 -7.17 -0.66
N LYS A 103 -11.53 -7.11 -1.95
CA LYS A 103 -11.49 -8.28 -2.81
C LYS A 103 -10.04 -8.75 -2.75
N GLU A 104 -9.83 -9.91 -2.17
CA GLU A 104 -8.72 -10.76 -2.62
C GLU A 104 -8.94 -10.90 -4.13
N GLU A 105 -8.12 -10.18 -4.90
CA GLU A 105 -8.30 -10.04 -6.34
C GLU A 105 -7.89 -11.35 -7.01
N ASP A 106 -8.79 -12.34 -7.00
CA ASP A 106 -8.77 -13.39 -8.01
C ASP A 106 -9.34 -12.80 -9.30
N GLY A 107 -8.44 -12.60 -10.25
CA GLY A 107 -8.62 -11.74 -11.42
C GLY A 107 -9.95 -11.92 -12.13
N SER A 108 -10.74 -10.86 -12.18
CA SER A 108 -11.73 -10.65 -13.24
C SER A 108 -11.97 -9.16 -13.43
N GLN A 109 -11.52 -8.68 -14.58
CA GLN A 109 -11.70 -7.31 -15.06
C GLN A 109 -13.19 -6.95 -15.05
N SER A 110 -13.57 -5.96 -14.25
CA SER A 110 -14.84 -5.26 -14.42
C SER A 110 -14.52 -3.84 -14.87
N GLN A 111 -14.74 -3.59 -16.16
CA GLN A 111 -14.82 -2.25 -16.71
C GLN A 111 -16.05 -1.56 -16.12
N CYS A 112 -15.85 -0.39 -15.53
CA CYS A 112 -16.91 0.56 -15.29
C CYS A 112 -16.44 1.89 -15.89
N ASP A 113 -16.67 2.06 -17.20
CA ASP A 113 -16.73 3.38 -17.81
C ASP A 113 -18.03 4.03 -17.33
N GLU A 114 -17.93 5.10 -16.53
CA GLU A 114 -19.04 6.03 -16.36
C GLU A 114 -18.51 7.47 -16.49
N GLU A 115 -18.90 8.10 -17.60
CA GLU A 115 -18.49 9.43 -18.02
C GLU A 115 -18.88 10.50 -16.98
N MET A 116 -17.88 11.16 -16.39
CA MET A 116 -18.05 12.31 -15.51
C MET A 116 -18.33 13.57 -16.35
N TYR A 117 -19.59 13.98 -16.47
CA TYR A 117 -19.96 15.26 -17.08
C TYR A 117 -19.70 16.40 -16.10
N ILE A 118 -18.74 17.29 -16.43
CA ILE A 118 -18.56 18.58 -15.74
C ILE A 118 -19.55 19.58 -16.35
N LEU A 119 -20.52 20.02 -15.55
CA LEU A 119 -21.40 21.15 -15.88
C LEU A 119 -20.67 22.46 -15.58
N GLU A 120 -20.20 23.15 -16.63
CA GLU A 120 -19.74 24.54 -16.52
C GLU A 120 -20.95 25.47 -16.45
N GLU A 121 -21.27 25.97 -15.25
CA GLU A 121 -22.25 27.05 -15.07
C GLU A 121 -21.62 28.39 -15.49
N SER A 122 -22.06 28.89 -16.65
CA SER A 122 -21.69 30.20 -17.17
C SER A 122 -22.55 31.28 -16.51
N THR A 123 -21.96 32.15 -15.70
CA THR A 123 -22.59 33.42 -15.32
C THR A 123 -21.89 34.56 -16.06
N ALA A 124 -22.66 35.17 -16.97
CA ALA A 124 -22.28 36.39 -17.68
C ALA A 124 -22.32 37.60 -16.73
N GLY A 125 -21.47 38.59 -17.02
CA GLY A 125 -21.09 39.70 -16.14
C GLY A 125 -22.16 40.72 -15.79
N GLU A 126 -21.85 41.62 -14.85
CA GLU A 126 -21.40 43.00 -15.09
C GLU A 126 -21.21 43.79 -13.77
N GLY A 127 -20.12 44.58 -13.70
CA GLY A 127 -19.93 45.78 -12.87
C GLY A 127 -19.62 45.57 -11.37
N ASP A 128 -18.89 46.43 -10.65
CA ASP A 128 -18.10 47.63 -10.90
C ASP A 128 -17.38 47.93 -9.55
N HIS A 129 -16.20 48.55 -9.58
CA HIS A 129 -15.46 49.19 -8.46
C HIS A 129 -15.34 48.52 -7.05
N HIS A 130 -14.13 48.28 -6.55
CA HIS A 130 -13.35 49.20 -5.69
C HIS A 130 -12.01 48.58 -5.20
N ASP A 131 -10.98 49.41 -5.16
CA ASP A 131 -9.69 49.23 -4.49
C ASP A 131 -9.89 48.85 -3.00
N ASP A 132 -9.13 47.89 -2.48
CA ASP A 132 -8.29 48.17 -1.30
C ASP A 132 -7.25 47.07 -1.04
N LYS A 133 -6.08 47.55 -0.59
CA LYS A 133 -4.91 46.78 -0.17
C LYS A 133 -5.17 46.09 1.18
N VAL A 134 -4.15 45.36 1.62
CA VAL A 134 -3.79 44.92 3.00
C VAL A 134 -4.08 43.43 3.21
N GLN A 135 -3.22 42.57 3.74
CA GLN A 135 -1.79 42.50 4.06
C GLN A 135 -1.62 41.08 4.64
N GLU A 136 -0.51 40.41 4.37
CA GLU A 136 -0.16 39.12 4.99
C GLU A 136 -0.16 39.23 6.53
N GLU A 137 -0.74 38.25 7.23
CA GLU A 137 -0.32 37.91 8.59
C GLU A 137 -0.50 36.41 8.86
N TYR A 138 0.65 35.72 8.98
CA TYR A 138 0.75 34.37 9.53
C TYR A 138 0.56 34.45 11.05
N LEU A 139 -0.34 33.65 11.61
CA LEU A 139 -0.45 33.45 13.06
C LEU A 139 0.29 32.18 13.45
N GLU A 140 1.48 32.35 14.01
CA GLU A 140 2.19 31.33 14.79
C GLU A 140 1.48 31.16 16.15
N VAL A 141 1.15 29.91 16.48
CA VAL A 141 0.54 29.54 17.76
C VAL A 141 1.67 29.17 18.72
N GLU A 142 2.01 30.05 19.66
CA GLU A 142 2.83 29.68 20.81
C GLU A 142 1.98 29.43 22.06
N THR A 143 2.23 28.26 22.64
CA THR A 143 1.72 27.76 23.90
C THR A 143 2.44 28.40 25.08
N SER A 144 1.70 28.97 26.04
CA SER A 144 1.77 28.74 27.50
C SER A 144 0.83 29.66 28.26
#